data_AF-A0A3S4GVE2-F1
#
_entry.id   AF-A0A3S4GVE2-F1
#
_cell.length_a   1.000
_cell.length_b   1.000
_cell.length_c   1.000
_cell.angle_alpha   90.00
_cell.angle_beta   90.00
_cell.angle_gamma   90.00
#
_symmetry.space_group_name_H-M   'P 1'
#
loop_
_entity.id
_entity.type
_entity.pdbx_description
1 polymer ?
#
loop_
_entity_poly.entity_id
_entity_poly.type
_entity_poly.pdbx_seq_one_letter_code
_entity_poly.pdbx_strand_id
1 'polypeptide(L)'
;MASGHEGVTPSPQGVTAIHAGNMVRGNTGVCVLAAQAGARVQVVDVGIDADPLPGLINLKVARGSGNIARTAAMSRQQAETVLLASMHLTRQLAADGGESLRRRRIGNGQYHPGRSDDQCPDGQRP
;
A
#
# COMPACT_ATOMS: atom_id res chain seq x y z
N MET A 1 9.70 0.40 -24.00
CA MET A 1 8.48 -0.32 -24.39
C MET A 1 8.31 -1.51 -23.45
N ALA A 2 7.13 -1.62 -22.84
CA ALA A 2 6.89 -1.98 -21.45
C ALA A 2 6.68 -3.48 -21.15
N SER A 3 6.90 -3.83 -19.87
CA SER A 3 6.57 -5.09 -19.22
C SER A 3 5.06 -5.41 -19.31
N GLY A 4 4.70 -6.51 -19.98
CA GLY A 4 3.33 -7.06 -19.99
C GLY A 4 2.78 -7.52 -21.35
N HIS A 5 3.52 -7.37 -22.45
CA HIS A 5 3.01 -7.67 -23.79
C HIS A 5 2.93 -9.17 -24.16
N GLU A 6 3.28 -10.07 -23.24
CA GLU A 6 3.32 -11.52 -23.48
C GLU A 6 2.00 -12.22 -23.16
N GLY A 7 0.94 -11.47 -22.81
CA GLY A 7 -0.37 -12.06 -22.47
C GLY A 7 -0.35 -12.89 -21.19
N VAL A 8 0.70 -12.75 -20.37
CA VAL A 8 0.89 -13.49 -19.11
C VAL A 8 -0.02 -13.02 -17.98
N THR A 9 -0.66 -11.84 -18.13
CA THR A 9 -1.65 -11.32 -17.17
C THR A 9 -2.97 -11.01 -17.88
N PRO A 10 -4.12 -11.43 -17.31
CA PRO A 10 -5.42 -11.07 -17.84
C PRO A 10 -5.81 -9.61 -17.53
N SER A 11 -5.07 -8.92 -16.65
CA SER A 11 -5.37 -7.54 -16.25
C SER A 11 -4.70 -6.53 -17.18
N PRO A 12 -5.41 -5.47 -17.63
CA PRO A 12 -4.80 -4.37 -18.38
C PRO A 12 -3.65 -3.70 -17.62
N GLN A 13 -2.63 -3.23 -18.34
CA GLN A 13 -1.42 -2.62 -17.73
C GLN A 13 -1.71 -1.42 -16.81
N GLY A 14 -2.81 -0.68 -17.06
CA GLY A 14 -3.23 0.45 -16.24
C GLY A 14 -3.81 0.08 -14.87
N VAL A 15 -4.13 -1.19 -14.62
CA VAL A 15 -4.73 -1.64 -13.34
C VAL A 15 -3.81 -1.39 -12.16
N THR A 16 -2.49 -1.46 -12.36
CA THR A 16 -1.49 -1.21 -11.30
C THR A 16 -1.58 0.22 -10.76
N ALA A 17 -1.70 1.22 -11.64
CA ALA A 17 -1.83 2.62 -11.24
C ALA A 17 -3.17 2.88 -10.52
N ILE A 18 -4.25 2.27 -11.01
CA ILE A 18 -5.57 2.35 -10.38
C ILE A 18 -5.55 1.73 -8.97
N HIS A 19 -4.96 0.55 -8.83
CA HIS A 19 -4.89 -0.15 -7.55
C HIS A 19 -4.00 0.60 -6.55
N ALA A 20 -2.88 1.17 -7.00
CA ALA A 20 -2.03 2.05 -6.21
C ALA A 20 -2.80 3.28 -5.68
N GLY A 21 -3.60 3.92 -6.53
CA GLY A 21 -4.48 5.02 -6.12
C GLY A 21 -5.52 4.57 -5.09
N ASN A 22 -6.09 3.38 -5.23
CA ASN A 22 -7.02 2.82 -4.25
C ASN A 22 -6.35 2.51 -2.90
N MET A 23 -5.07 2.10 -2.89
CA MET A 23 -4.33 1.89 -1.65
C MET A 23 -4.11 3.21 -0.90
N VAL A 24 -3.80 4.30 -1.59
CA VAL A 24 -3.69 5.64 -0.98
C VAL A 24 -5.00 6.10 -0.36
N ARG A 25 -6.13 5.76 -0.99
CA ARG A 25 -7.47 6.05 -0.46
C ARG A 25 -7.90 5.14 0.69
N GLY A 26 -7.13 4.11 1.03
CA GLY A 26 -7.48 3.15 2.07
C GLY A 26 -8.52 2.10 1.65
N ASN A 27 -8.85 2.01 0.35
CA ASN A 27 -9.99 1.24 -0.15
C ASN A 27 -9.61 -0.18 -0.61
N THR A 28 -8.41 -0.65 -0.29
CA THR A 28 -7.96 -2.01 -0.63
C THR A 28 -8.05 -2.93 0.58
N GLY A 29 -8.16 -4.23 0.34
CA GLY A 29 -8.23 -5.23 1.42
C GLY A 29 -7.05 -5.13 2.40
N VAL A 30 -5.84 -4.83 1.91
CA VAL A 30 -4.66 -4.64 2.79
C VAL A 30 -4.81 -3.42 3.71
N CYS A 31 -5.42 -2.34 3.23
CA CYS A 31 -5.68 -1.15 4.06
C CYS A 31 -6.67 -1.45 5.18
N VAL A 32 -7.73 -2.22 4.88
CA VAL A 32 -8.74 -2.63 5.86
C VAL A 32 -8.11 -3.54 6.93
N LEU A 33 -7.34 -4.55 6.53
CA LEU A 33 -6.67 -5.46 7.46
C LEU A 33 -5.61 -4.74 8.31
N ALA A 34 -4.85 -3.82 7.71
CA ALA A 34 -3.88 -3.02 8.45
C ALA A 34 -4.57 -2.11 9.48
N ALA A 35 -5.69 -1.48 9.13
CA ALA A 35 -6.47 -0.69 10.07
C ALA A 35 -6.98 -1.53 11.25
N GLN A 36 -7.45 -2.76 11.00
CA GLN A 36 -7.85 -3.70 12.05
C GLN A 36 -6.67 -4.11 12.95
N ALA A 37 -5.48 -4.30 12.38
CA ALA A 37 -4.26 -4.63 13.11
C ALA A 37 -3.61 -3.42 13.82
N GLY A 38 -4.13 -2.20 13.64
CA GLY A 38 -3.50 -0.97 14.13
C GLY A 38 -2.17 -0.63 13.43
N ALA A 39 -1.94 -1.19 12.24
CA ALA A 39 -0.77 -0.93 11.41
C ALA A 39 -1.03 0.23 10.44
N ARG A 40 0.03 0.97 10.09
CA ARG A 40 -0.01 1.98 9.03
C ARG A 40 0.43 1.37 7.71
N VAL A 41 -0.29 1.69 6.63
CA VAL A 41 0.10 1.33 5.26
C VAL A 41 0.73 2.54 4.60
N GLN A 42 1.90 2.36 4.01
CA GLN A 42 2.53 3.34 3.14
C GLN A 42 2.76 2.71 1.78
N VAL A 43 2.38 3.44 0.74
CA VAL A 43 2.45 2.98 -0.64
C VAL A 43 3.62 3.68 -1.31
N VAL A 44 4.52 2.88 -1.87
CA VAL A 44 5.75 3.36 -2.51
C VAL A 44 5.71 2.99 -3.99
N ASP A 45 5.90 3.97 -4.86
CA ASP A 45 6.03 3.77 -6.29
C ASP A 45 7.51 3.68 -6.68
N VAL A 46 7.97 2.47 -7.02
CA VAL A 46 9.34 2.21 -7.50
C VAL A 46 9.43 2.08 -9.03
N GLY A 47 8.30 1.99 -9.73
CA GLY A 47 8.32 1.56 -11.13
C GLY A 47 6.97 1.46 -11.85
N ILE A 48 5.88 2.05 -11.34
CA ILE A 48 4.59 2.02 -12.02
C ILE A 48 4.73 2.71 -13.39
N ASP A 49 4.20 2.10 -14.45
CA ASP A 49 4.16 2.69 -15.79
C ASP A 49 3.03 3.73 -15.91
N ALA A 50 3.16 4.81 -15.13
CA ALA A 50 2.26 5.95 -15.07
C ALA A 50 3.01 7.18 -14.58
N ASP A 51 2.41 8.35 -14.73
CA ASP A 51 2.88 9.57 -14.07
C ASP A 51 2.82 9.41 -12.53
N PRO A 52 3.66 10.15 -11.78
CA PRO A 52 3.63 10.13 -10.33
C PRO A 52 2.22 10.40 -9.79
N LEU A 53 1.76 9.50 -8.93
CA LEU A 53 0.43 9.57 -8.34
C LEU A 53 0.48 10.29 -6.98
N PRO A 54 -0.45 11.23 -6.71
CA PRO A 54 -0.47 11.96 -5.44
C PRO A 54 -0.73 11.01 -4.27
N GLY A 55 0.01 11.21 -3.17
CA GLY A 55 -0.11 10.41 -1.95
C GLY A 55 0.72 9.12 -1.92
N LEU A 56 1.42 8.78 -3.01
CA LEU A 56 2.46 7.75 -3.01
C LEU A 56 3.82 8.35 -2.67
N ILE A 57 4.64 7.58 -1.94
CA ILE A 57 6.06 7.87 -1.80
C ILE A 57 6.73 7.54 -3.14
N ASN A 58 7.33 8.54 -3.77
CA ASN A 58 7.96 8.37 -5.08
C ASN A 58 9.41 7.91 -4.93
N LEU A 59 9.68 6.65 -5.26
CA LEU A 59 11.03 6.06 -5.41
C LEU A 59 11.22 5.52 -6.84
N LYS A 60 10.55 6.13 -7.82
CA LYS A 60 10.49 5.61 -9.18
C LYS A 60 11.85 5.67 -9.86
N VAL A 61 12.38 4.50 -10.26
CA VAL A 61 13.66 4.40 -11.00
C VAL A 61 13.48 4.27 -12.51
N ALA A 62 12.28 3.89 -12.95
CA ALA A 62 11.88 3.79 -14.36
C ALA A 62 10.35 3.75 -14.48
N ARG A 63 9.82 3.93 -15.69
CA ARG A 63 8.41 3.62 -16.01
C ARG A 63 8.31 2.18 -16.47
N GLY A 64 7.81 1.31 -15.59
CA GLY A 64 7.80 -0.13 -15.79
C GLY A 64 9.21 -0.75 -15.71
N SER A 65 9.24 -2.08 -15.63
CA SER A 65 10.45 -2.86 -15.83
C SER A 65 10.60 -3.25 -17.31
N GLY A 66 11.81 -3.65 -17.70
CA GLY A 66 12.05 -4.37 -18.95
C GLY A 66 11.27 -5.67 -19.01
N ASN A 67 10.95 -6.11 -20.22
CA ASN A 67 10.35 -7.43 -20.43
C ASN A 67 11.44 -8.49 -20.26
N ILE A 68 11.32 -9.32 -19.22
CA ILE A 68 12.30 -10.34 -18.85
C ILE A 68 12.53 -11.43 -19.88
N ALA A 69 11.58 -11.71 -20.77
CA ALA A 69 11.80 -12.70 -21.83
C ALA A 69 12.67 -12.16 -22.98
N ARG A 70 12.85 -10.83 -23.05
CA ARG A 70 13.61 -10.16 -24.12
C ARG A 70 14.86 -9.44 -23.63
N THR A 71 14.81 -8.91 -22.41
CA THR A 71 15.80 -7.98 -21.86
C THR A 71 15.81 -8.07 -20.33
N ALA A 72 16.86 -7.59 -19.68
CA ALA A 72 16.85 -7.47 -18.22
C ALA A 72 15.70 -6.55 -17.72
N ALA A 73 15.08 -6.91 -16.59
CA ALA A 73 14.01 -6.11 -15.96
C ALA A 73 14.46 -4.69 -15.59
N MET A 74 15.73 -4.54 -15.21
CA MET A 74 16.36 -3.27 -14.85
C MET A 74 17.88 -3.41 -14.94
N SER A 75 18.61 -2.30 -14.98
CA SER A 75 20.06 -2.32 -14.84
C SER A 75 20.48 -2.68 -13.42
N ARG A 76 21.71 -3.18 -13.24
CA ARG A 76 22.27 -3.45 -11.91
C ARG A 76 22.28 -2.18 -11.04
N GLN A 77 22.63 -1.04 -11.62
CA GLN A 77 22.64 0.24 -10.92
C GLN A 77 21.24 0.67 -10.47
N GLN A 78 20.21 0.43 -11.29
CA GLN A 78 18.82 0.67 -10.90
C GLN A 78 18.41 -0.21 -9.72
N ALA A 79 18.78 -1.51 -9.75
CA ALA A 79 18.51 -2.42 -8.64
C ALA A 79 19.18 -1.97 -7.33
N GLU A 80 20.47 -1.61 -7.40
CA GLU A 80 21.22 -1.08 -6.25
C GLU A 80 20.59 0.21 -5.70
N THR A 81 20.13 1.11 -6.59
CA THR A 81 19.44 2.36 -6.21
C THR A 81 18.14 2.07 -5.47
N VAL A 82 17.28 1.18 -5.99
CA VAL A 82 16.00 0.82 -5.33
C VAL A 82 16.26 0.19 -3.97
N LEU A 83 17.24 -0.70 -3.87
CA LEU A 83 17.58 -1.37 -2.62
C LEU A 83 18.02 -0.37 -1.56
N LEU A 84 18.99 0.50 -1.88
CA LEU A 84 19.50 1.50 -0.95
C LEU A 84 18.43 2.52 -0.53
N ALA A 85 17.64 3.01 -1.49
CA ALA A 85 16.56 3.96 -1.21
C ALA A 85 15.48 3.33 -0.31
N SER A 86 15.12 2.07 -0.57
CA SER A 86 14.14 1.34 0.23
C SER A 86 14.66 1.07 1.64
N MET A 87 15.93 0.68 1.79
CA MET A 87 16.57 0.52 3.10
C MET A 87 16.57 1.84 3.89
N HIS A 88 16.91 2.95 3.25
CA HIS A 88 16.89 4.26 3.89
C HIS A 88 15.48 4.64 4.38
N LEU A 89 14.48 4.47 3.51
CA LEU A 89 13.08 4.74 3.84
C LEU A 89 12.61 3.87 5.01
N THR A 90 12.88 2.56 5.00
CA THR A 90 12.50 1.68 6.12
C THR A 90 13.13 2.12 7.44
N ARG A 91 14.40 2.56 7.43
CA ARG A 91 15.06 3.06 8.65
C ARG A 91 14.44 4.36 9.16
N GLN A 92 14.08 5.28 8.27
CA GLN A 92 13.37 6.52 8.64
C GLN A 92 12.03 6.20 9.30
N LEU A 93 11.24 5.32 8.68
CA LEU A 93 9.93 4.92 9.21
C LEU A 93 10.02 4.17 10.54
N ALA A 94 11.09 3.38 10.75
CA ALA A 94 11.32 2.74 12.04
C ALA A 94 11.69 3.75 13.14
N ALA A 95 12.47 4.79 12.80
CA ALA A 95 12.79 5.87 13.73
C ALA A 95 11.54 6.69 14.08
N ASP A 96 10.72 7.03 13.07
CA ASP A 96 9.49 7.80 13.25
C ASP A 96 8.38 6.99 13.94
N GLY A 97 8.34 5.67 13.69
CA GLY A 97 7.34 4.74 14.24
C GLY A 97 7.63 4.24 15.66
N GLY A 98 8.87 4.37 16.13
CA GLY A 98 9.33 3.89 17.45
C GLY A 98 8.61 4.51 18.65
N GLU A 99 8.05 5.70 18.50
CA GLU A 99 7.26 6.38 19.53
C GLU A 99 5.80 5.90 19.59
N SER A 100 5.19 5.58 18.44
CA SER A 100 3.76 5.23 18.39
C SER A 100 3.46 3.75 18.64
N LEU A 101 4.42 2.86 18.40
CA LEU A 101 4.24 1.41 18.57
C LEU A 101 4.32 0.95 20.04
N ARG A 102 4.83 1.78 20.95
CA ARG A 102 4.93 1.43 22.38
C ARG A 102 3.59 1.56 23.14
N ARG A 103 2.55 2.15 22.54
CA ARG A 103 1.28 2.48 23.23
C ARG A 103 0.02 2.05 22.48
N ARG A 104 -0.09 0.78 22.08
CA ARG A 104 -1.41 0.16 21.84
C ARG A 104 -1.41 -1.31 22.27
N ARG A 105 -1.44 -1.51 23.59
CA ARG A 105 -2.06 -2.72 24.15
C ARG A 105 -3.56 -2.55 23.94
N ILE A 106 -4.13 -3.28 22.99
CA ILE A 106 -5.58 -3.35 22.82
C ILE A 106 -6.05 -4.66 23.41
N GLY A 107 -6.75 -4.53 24.53
CA GLY A 107 -7.60 -5.58 25.07
C GLY A 107 -8.72 -5.90 24.10
N ASN A 108 -9.12 -7.16 24.13
CA ASN A 108 -10.15 -7.78 23.32
C ASN A 108 -11.40 -6.88 23.22
N GLY A 109 -11.63 -6.29 22.05
CA GLY A 109 -12.83 -5.55 21.69
C GLY A 109 -13.39 -6.16 20.41
N GLN A 110 -14.45 -6.96 20.57
CA GLN A 110 -15.17 -7.67 19.51
C GLN A 110 -15.59 -6.70 18.37
N TYR A 111 -15.39 -7.09 17.11
CA TYR A 111 -15.98 -6.41 15.95
C TYR A 111 -17.31 -7.10 15.60
N HIS A 112 -18.43 -6.42 15.80
CA HIS A 112 -19.74 -6.84 15.27
C HIS A 112 -20.04 -6.02 14.02
N PRO A 113 -20.21 -6.63 12.83
CA PRO A 113 -20.65 -5.89 11.66
C PRO A 113 -22.18 -5.80 11.65
N GLY A 114 -22.69 -4.59 11.41
CA GLY A 114 -24.08 -4.35 11.04
C GLY A 114 -25.02 -4.09 12.21
N ARG A 115 -25.32 -2.82 12.45
CA ARG A 115 -26.68 -2.38 12.74
C ARG A 115 -26.85 -0.94 12.27
N SER A 116 -27.73 -0.80 11.29
CA SER A 116 -28.45 0.41 10.92
C SER A 116 -28.98 1.11 12.15
N ASP A 117 -28.94 2.45 12.09
CA ASP A 117 -29.64 3.35 12.98
C ASP A 117 -31.08 2.86 13.20
N ASP A 118 -31.37 2.40 14.40
CA ASP A 118 -32.75 2.29 14.87
C ASP A 118 -32.81 2.86 16.28
N GLN A 119 -33.56 3.95 16.37
CA GLN A 119 -33.82 4.71 17.58
C GLN A 119 -34.57 3.82 18.57
N CYS A 120 -34.22 3.90 19.86
CA CYS A 120 -35.12 3.46 20.92
C CYS A 120 -35.21 4.57 21.98
N PRO A 121 -36.36 5.27 22.08
CA PRO A 121 -36.61 6.26 23.12
C PRO A 121 -37.06 5.57 24.42
N ASP A 122 -36.76 6.23 25.53
CA ASP A 122 -37.37 6.11 26.86
C ASP A 122 -37.37 4.76 27.61
N GLY A 123 -36.98 4.85 28.88
CA GLY A 123 -37.70 4.14 29.94
C GLY A 123 -36.90 3.16 30.78
N GLN A 124 -36.69 3.54 32.04
CA GLN A 124 -36.53 2.69 33.22
C GLN A 124 -35.28 1.78 33.33
N ARG A 125 -34.34 2.20 34.18
CA ARG A 125 -33.46 1.31 34.94
C ARG A 125 -34.19 0.83 36.21
N PRO A 126 -34.18 -0.47 36.56
CA PRO A 126 -34.28 -0.89 37.95
C PRO A 126 -32.99 -0.61 38.73
#